data_AF-A0A498I961-F1
#
_entry.id   AF-A0A498I961-F1
#
_cell.length_a   1.000
_cell.length_b   1.000
_cell.length_c   1.000
_cell.angle_alpha   90.00
_cell.angle_beta   90.00
_cell.angle_gamma   90.00
#
_symmetry.space_group_name_H-M   'P 1'
#
loop_
_entity.id
_entity.type
_entity.pdbx_description
1 polymer ?
#
loop_
_entity_poly.entity_id
_entity_poly.type
_entity_poly.pdbx_seq_one_letter_code
_entity_poly.pdbx_strand_id
1 'polypeptide(L)'
;MIKVNVDGAWKGNPLEVEAETILEGLKLAASSGHRNVVLENDCKNVMDIIQKRNLKGLWKIIPIVEEIRRHACLFSSLHWKWIPRSANKAAHAAASLAIQRVCSSEWDSVPPPSLVDVLSRDGLPCPPSV
;
A
#
# COMPACT_ATOMS: atom_id res chain seq x y z
N MET A 1 -6.77 -0.46 15.12
CA MET A 1 -6.93 -0.77 13.69
C MET A 1 -6.05 0.22 12.94
N ILE A 2 -5.12 -0.24 12.11
CA ILE A 2 -4.24 0.65 11.33
C ILE A 2 -4.75 0.79 9.91
N LYS A 3 -4.53 1.95 9.29
CA LYS A 3 -4.81 2.21 7.89
C LYS A 3 -3.50 2.18 7.12
N VAL A 4 -3.38 1.28 6.15
CA VAL A 4 -2.22 1.14 5.27
C VAL A 4 -2.62 1.67 3.91
N ASN A 5 -1.92 2.70 3.45
CA ASN A 5 -2.20 3.35 2.17
C ASN A 5 -1.05 3.08 1.21
N VAL A 6 -1.34 2.46 0.07
CA VAL A 6 -0.31 1.95 -0.86
C VAL A 6 -0.51 2.54 -2.26
N ASP A 7 0.59 2.97 -2.88
CA ASP A 7 0.67 3.40 -4.27
C ASP A 7 2.03 3.00 -4.85
N GLY A 8 2.05 2.48 -6.07
CA GLY A 8 3.27 2.02 -6.75
C GLY A 8 3.63 2.93 -7.91
N ALA A 9 4.86 3.45 -7.93
CA ALA A 9 5.26 4.44 -8.93
C ALA A 9 6.42 4.00 -9.85
N TRP A 10 6.95 2.78 -9.72
CA TRP A 10 8.08 2.30 -10.53
C TRP A 10 7.66 1.79 -11.92
N LYS A 11 8.65 1.62 -12.81
CA LYS A 11 8.42 1.25 -14.22
C LYS A 11 8.02 -0.23 -14.32
N GLY A 12 6.75 -0.50 -14.66
CA GLY A 12 6.22 -1.86 -14.82
C GLY A 12 4.79 -1.86 -15.38
N ASN A 13 4.16 -3.03 -15.46
CA ASN A 13 2.73 -3.10 -15.74
C ASN A 13 1.97 -2.51 -14.53
N PRO A 14 1.08 -1.51 -14.71
CA PRO A 14 0.41 -0.87 -13.58
C PRO A 14 -0.28 -1.85 -12.64
N LEU A 15 -0.86 -2.93 -13.16
CA LEU A 15 -1.54 -3.91 -12.33
C LEU A 15 -0.57 -4.74 -11.46
N GLU A 16 0.57 -5.11 -12.02
CA GLU A 16 1.62 -5.86 -11.29
C GLU A 16 2.25 -4.97 -10.21
N VAL A 17 2.56 -3.71 -10.56
CA VAL A 17 3.11 -2.70 -9.65
C VAL A 17 2.19 -2.46 -8.45
N GLU A 18 0.89 -2.27 -8.69
CA GLU A 18 -0.09 -2.08 -7.60
C GLU A 18 -0.21 -3.32 -6.72
N ALA A 19 -0.19 -4.52 -7.32
CA ALA A 19 -0.26 -5.78 -6.56
C ALA A 19 0.99 -5.99 -5.70
N GLU A 20 2.17 -5.71 -6.22
CA GLU A 20 3.42 -5.73 -5.47
C GLU A 20 3.41 -4.72 -4.33
N THR A 21 2.91 -3.50 -4.58
CA THR A 21 2.81 -2.47 -3.53
C THR A 21 1.88 -2.89 -2.39
N ILE A 22 0.74 -3.52 -2.72
CA ILE A 22 -0.16 -4.12 -1.73
C ILE A 22 0.58 -5.18 -0.91
N LEU A 23 1.33 -6.06 -1.58
CA LEU A 23 2.09 -7.11 -0.92
C LEU A 23 3.12 -6.54 0.06
N GLU A 24 3.89 -5.52 -0.35
CA GLU A 24 4.86 -4.86 0.52
C GLU A 24 4.18 -4.15 1.71
N GLY A 25 3.04 -3.50 1.49
CA GLY A 25 2.25 -2.90 2.57
C GLY A 25 1.78 -3.94 3.61
N LEU A 26 1.39 -5.14 3.17
CA LEU A 26 1.05 -6.24 4.08
C LEU A 26 2.27 -6.78 4.82
N LYS A 27 3.41 -6.95 4.15
CA LYS A 27 4.65 -7.40 4.80
C LYS A 27 5.07 -6.42 5.90
N LEU A 28 5.07 -5.12 5.60
CA LEU A 28 5.40 -4.07 6.54
C LEU A 28 4.45 -4.05 7.74
N ALA A 29 3.14 -4.13 7.50
CA ALA A 29 2.16 -4.18 8.57
C ALA A 29 2.36 -5.42 9.48
N ALA A 30 2.69 -6.56 8.89
CA ALA A 30 2.95 -7.80 9.62
C ALA A 30 4.26 -7.73 10.43
N SER A 31 5.36 -7.21 9.87
CA SER A 31 6.64 -7.06 10.57
C SER A 31 6.56 -6.04 11.71
N SER A 32 5.72 -5.02 11.58
CA SER A 32 5.41 -4.04 12.63
C SER A 32 4.44 -4.58 13.71
N GLY A 33 4.03 -5.85 13.63
CA GLY A 33 3.21 -6.52 14.65
C GLY A 33 1.72 -6.15 14.63
N HIS A 34 1.24 -5.48 13.57
CA HIS A 34 -0.16 -5.13 13.45
C HIS A 34 -0.99 -6.34 13.01
N ARG A 35 -2.10 -6.60 13.73
CA ARG A 35 -3.00 -7.72 13.43
C ARG A 35 -4.39 -7.29 12.92
N ASN A 36 -4.72 -6.01 13.01
CA ASN A 36 -6.01 -5.44 12.62
C ASN A 36 -5.78 -4.29 11.63
N VAL A 37 -5.95 -4.57 10.33
CA VAL A 37 -5.52 -3.71 9.22
C VAL A 37 -6.69 -3.36 8.30
N VAL A 38 -6.73 -2.10 7.87
CA VAL A 38 -7.53 -1.66 6.71
C VAL A 38 -6.53 -1.28 5.63
N LEU A 39 -6.54 -2.01 4.52
CA LEU A 39 -5.70 -1.70 3.37
C LEU A 39 -6.51 -0.87 2.37
N GLU A 40 -6.01 0.33 2.10
CA GLU A 40 -6.58 1.27 1.15
C GLU A 40 -5.69 1.39 -0.11
N ASN A 41 -6.33 1.31 -1.29
CA ASN A 41 -5.67 1.45 -2.58
C ASN A 41 -6.66 2.04 -3.60
N ASP A 42 -6.18 2.82 -4.56
CA ASP A 42 -7.00 3.50 -5.56
C ASP A 42 -7.14 2.77 -6.90
N CYS A 43 -6.44 1.66 -7.09
CA CYS A 43 -6.59 0.79 -8.24
C CYS A 43 -7.72 -0.24 -8.02
N LYS A 44 -8.95 0.10 -8.41
CA LYS A 44 -10.10 -0.80 -8.28
C LYS A 44 -9.87 -2.17 -8.96
N ASN A 45 -9.19 -2.17 -10.11
CA ASN A 45 -8.93 -3.39 -10.87
C ASN A 45 -8.07 -4.40 -10.06
N VAL A 46 -7.01 -3.94 -9.39
CA VAL A 46 -6.18 -4.84 -8.57
C VAL A 46 -6.97 -5.35 -7.36
N MET A 47 -7.75 -4.47 -6.72
CA MET A 47 -8.59 -4.80 -5.57
C MET A 47 -9.67 -5.85 -5.91
N ASP A 48 -10.23 -5.78 -7.11
CA ASP A 48 -11.16 -6.80 -7.60
C ASP A 48 -10.43 -8.13 -7.88
N ILE A 49 -9.23 -8.09 -8.45
CA ILE A 49 -8.45 -9.28 -8.81
C ILE A 49 -7.99 -10.06 -7.57
N ILE A 50 -7.46 -9.39 -6.55
CA ILE A 50 -6.99 -10.06 -5.33
C ILE A 50 -8.13 -10.82 -4.62
N GLN A 51 -9.35 -10.29 -4.70
CA GLN A 51 -10.56 -10.88 -4.11
C GLN A 51 -11.22 -11.95 -4.98
N LYS A 52 -10.86 -12.08 -6.27
CA LYS A 52 -11.43 -13.09 -7.17
C LYS A 52 -10.93 -14.49 -6.84
N ARG A 53 -11.85 -15.44 -6.62
CA ARG A 53 -11.49 -16.86 -6.42
C ARG A 53 -10.78 -17.49 -7.63
N ASN A 54 -11.13 -17.08 -8.85
CA ASN A 54 -10.58 -17.64 -10.08
C ASN A 54 -9.80 -16.57 -10.86
N LEU A 55 -8.54 -16.88 -11.17
CA LEU A 55 -7.60 -16.00 -11.87
C LEU A 55 -7.26 -16.49 -13.29
N LYS A 56 -8.12 -17.31 -13.90
CA LYS A 56 -7.91 -17.85 -15.26
C LYS A 56 -7.60 -16.72 -16.24
N GLY A 57 -6.49 -16.87 -16.96
CA GLY A 57 -6.01 -15.89 -17.94
C GLY A 57 -5.10 -14.79 -17.39
N LEU A 58 -4.94 -14.68 -16.06
CA LEU A 58 -4.10 -13.67 -15.40
C LEU A 58 -2.75 -14.24 -14.93
N TRP A 59 -2.14 -15.13 -15.71
CA TRP A 59 -0.99 -15.94 -15.30
C TRP A 59 0.19 -15.15 -14.72
N LYS A 60 0.45 -13.92 -15.19
CA LYS A 60 1.52 -13.06 -14.68
C LYS A 60 1.32 -12.61 -13.23
N ILE A 61 0.06 -12.39 -12.82
CA ILE A 61 -0.24 -11.83 -11.50
C ILE A 61 -0.55 -12.90 -10.46
N ILE A 62 -0.85 -14.13 -10.89
CA ILE A 62 -1.20 -15.25 -10.00
C ILE A 62 -0.18 -15.40 -8.84
N PRO A 63 1.15 -15.43 -9.09
CA PRO A 63 2.11 -15.59 -8.00
C PRO A 63 2.03 -14.48 -6.95
N ILE A 64 1.83 -13.23 -7.39
CA ILE A 64 1.73 -12.06 -6.50
C ILE A 64 0.43 -12.16 -5.69
N VAL A 65 -0.69 -12.50 -6.32
CA VAL A 65 -1.99 -12.64 -5.65
C VAL A 65 -1.98 -13.78 -4.62
N GLU A 66 -1.33 -14.89 -4.92
CA GLU A 66 -1.18 -16.01 -3.97
C GLU A 66 -0.36 -15.59 -2.75
N GLU A 67 0.71 -14.82 -2.95
CA GLU A 67 1.52 -14.32 -1.85
C GLU A 67 0.79 -13.25 -1.01
N ILE A 68 -0.01 -12.40 -1.64
CA ILE A 68 -0.94 -11.48 -0.94
C ILE A 68 -1.88 -12.26 -0.04
N ARG A 69 -2.49 -13.34 -0.55
CA ARG A 69 -3.41 -14.19 0.24
C ARG A 69 -2.70 -14.86 1.40
N ARG A 70 -1.48 -15.35 1.18
CA ARG A 70 -0.67 -15.96 2.24
C ARG A 70 -0.41 -14.98 3.38
N HIS A 71 -0.08 -13.73 3.07
CA HIS A 71 0.13 -12.68 4.08
C HIS A 71 -1.18 -12.20 4.71
N ALA A 72 -2.28 -12.16 3.95
CA ALA A 72 -3.59 -11.80 4.47
C ALA A 72 -4.00 -12.70 5.67
N CYS A 73 -3.59 -13.98 5.64
CA CYS A 73 -3.82 -14.93 6.74
C CYS A 73 -3.06 -14.62 8.04
N LEU A 74 -2.07 -13.72 8.02
CA LEU A 74 -1.32 -13.31 9.22
C LEU A 74 -2.10 -12.32 10.11
N PHE A 75 -3.14 -11.70 9.56
CA PHE A 75 -3.94 -10.70 10.24
C PHE A 75 -5.19 -11.33 10.86
N SER A 76 -5.52 -10.94 12.09
CA SER A 76 -6.78 -11.30 12.74
C SER A 76 -7.98 -10.61 12.09
N SER A 77 -7.76 -9.40 11.55
CA SER A 77 -8.74 -8.65 10.77
C SER A 77 -8.02 -7.90 9.65
N LEU A 78 -8.45 -8.13 8.41
CA LEU A 78 -8.00 -7.40 7.24
C LEU A 78 -9.21 -6.96 6.42
N HIS A 79 -9.34 -5.66 6.20
CA HIS A 79 -10.37 -5.08 5.35
C HIS A 79 -9.75 -4.42 4.13
N TRP A 80 -10.24 -4.82 2.95
CA TRP A 80 -9.88 -4.23 1.67
C TRP A 80 -10.81 -3.06 1.39
N LYS A 81 -10.28 -1.88 1.12
CA LYS A 81 -11.08 -0.70 0.81
C LYS A 81 -10.52 0.05 -0.38
N TRP A 82 -11.31 0.11 -1.44
CA TRP A 82 -11.00 1.00 -2.55
C TRP A 82 -11.27 2.45 -2.15
N ILE A 83 -10.36 3.36 -2.50
CA ILE A 83 -10.52 4.80 -2.32
C ILE A 83 -10.27 5.54 -3.63
N PRO A 84 -10.92 6.68 -3.88
CA PRO A 84 -10.57 7.48 -5.05
C PRO A 84 -9.14 8.02 -4.92
N ARG A 85 -8.42 8.16 -6.04
CA ARG A 85 -7.05 8.71 -6.09
C ARG A 85 -6.92 10.08 -5.40
N SER A 86 -7.98 10.89 -5.43
CA SER A 86 -8.03 12.18 -4.73
C SER A 86 -7.93 12.07 -3.21
N ALA A 87 -8.21 10.90 -2.64
CA ALA A 87 -8.08 10.55 -1.23
C ALA A 87 -6.86 9.65 -0.95
N ASN A 88 -6.08 9.28 -1.98
CA ASN A 88 -4.83 8.52 -1.87
C ASN A 88 -3.58 9.42 -2.09
N LYS A 89 -3.67 10.69 -1.70
CA LYS A 89 -2.62 11.67 -2.05
C LYS A 89 -1.34 11.43 -1.26
N ALA A 90 -1.45 11.02 0.00
CA ALA A 90 -0.29 10.76 0.85
C ALA A 90 0.56 9.61 0.31
N ALA A 91 -0.04 8.47 -0.04
CA ALA A 91 0.73 7.35 -0.59
C ALA A 91 1.33 7.71 -1.95
N HIS A 92 0.57 8.42 -2.80
CA HIS A 92 1.07 8.86 -4.09
C HIS A 92 2.25 9.83 -3.99
N ALA A 93 2.16 10.80 -3.07
CA ALA A 93 3.27 11.70 -2.77
C ALA A 93 4.47 10.93 -2.22
N ALA A 94 4.23 9.94 -1.35
CA ALA A 94 5.30 9.14 -0.80
C ALA A 94 6.04 8.33 -1.89
N ALA A 95 5.29 7.61 -2.73
CA ALA A 95 5.84 6.83 -3.84
C ALA A 95 6.61 7.72 -4.84
N SER A 96 6.05 8.90 -5.16
CA SER A 96 6.70 9.87 -6.06
C SER A 96 8.02 10.40 -5.49
N LEU A 97 8.06 10.71 -4.19
CA LEU A 97 9.26 11.19 -3.51
C LEU A 97 10.33 10.09 -3.40
N ALA A 98 9.93 8.83 -3.19
CA ALA A 98 10.86 7.70 -3.06
C ALA A 98 11.63 7.47 -4.37
N ILE A 99 10.96 7.61 -5.51
CA ILE A 99 11.58 7.52 -6.84
C ILE A 99 12.53 8.68 -7.10
N GLN A 100 12.14 9.89 -6.72
CA GLN A 100 12.97 11.07 -6.93
C GLN A 100 14.24 11.06 -6.10
N ARG A 101 14.23 10.41 -4.93
CA ARG A 101 15.34 10.48 -3.97
C ARG A 101 16.29 9.29 -3.96
N VAL A 102 16.00 8.19 -4.67
CA VAL A 102 16.83 6.94 -4.68
C VAL A 102 17.31 6.58 -3.26
N CYS A 103 16.45 6.77 -2.26
CA CYS A 103 16.79 6.58 -0.85
C CYS A 103 15.68 5.77 -0.20
N SER A 104 16.02 4.54 0.16
CA SER A 104 15.29 3.73 1.13
C SER A 104 15.47 4.36 2.51
N SER A 105 14.53 5.21 2.91
CA SER A 105 14.53 5.82 4.25
C SER A 105 13.23 5.45 4.98
N GLU A 106 13.33 5.13 6.26
CA GLU A 106 12.19 4.80 7.13
C GLU A 106 11.37 6.06 7.46
N TRP A 107 10.46 6.44 6.56
CA TRP A 107 9.59 7.62 6.72
C TRP A 107 8.51 7.48 7.78
N ASP A 108 8.39 6.29 8.37
CA ASP A 108 7.55 6.05 9.54
C ASP A 108 8.00 6.90 10.74
N SER A 109 9.30 7.25 10.82
CA SER A 109 9.86 8.06 11.91
C SER A 109 10.13 9.51 11.52
N VAL A 110 10.65 9.75 10.31
CA VAL A 110 11.04 11.10 9.85
C VAL A 110 10.63 11.30 8.38
N PRO A 111 9.39 11.72 8.11
CA PRO A 111 8.92 12.00 6.76
C PRO A 111 9.50 13.33 6.26
N PRO A 112 9.79 13.46 4.96
CA PRO A 112 10.21 14.73 4.38
C PRO A 112 9.10 15.79 4.53
N PRO A 113 9.44 17.10 4.67
CA PRO A 113 8.45 18.16 4.88
C PRO A 113 7.34 18.20 3.82
N SER A 114 7.68 17.92 2.57
CA SER A 114 6.72 17.82 1.46
C SER A 114 5.68 16.72 1.63
N LEU A 115 5.98 15.67 2.41
CA LEU A 115 5.04 14.59 2.74
C LEU A 115 4.20 14.93 3.96
N VAL A 116 4.73 15.66 4.95
CA VAL A 116 4.01 16.13 6.15
C VAL A 116 2.78 16.96 5.78
N ASP A 117 2.93 17.85 4.80
CA ASP A 117 1.82 18.68 4.29
C ASP A 117 0.70 17.84 3.68
N VAL A 118 1.04 16.73 3.03
CA VAL A 118 0.08 15.84 2.40
C VAL A 118 -0.59 14.93 3.43
N LEU A 119 0.18 14.40 4.39
CA LEU A 119 -0.35 13.61 5.51
C LEU A 119 -1.40 14.39 6.31
N SER A 120 -1.11 15.67 6.61
CA SER A 120 -2.03 16.56 7.32
C SER A 120 -3.34 16.78 6.56
N ARG A 121 -3.28 16.87 5.23
CA ARG A 121 -4.48 17.03 4.37
C ARG A 121 -5.30 15.75 4.24
N ASP A 122 -4.66 14.59 4.34
CA ASP A 122 -5.32 13.27 4.34
C ASP A 122 -5.82 12.84 5.74
N GLY A 123 -5.66 13.70 6.76
CA GLY A 123 -6.10 13.44 8.13
C GLY A 123 -5.31 12.34 8.84
N LEU A 124 -4.09 12.04 8.37
CA LEU A 124 -3.20 11.06 8.97
C LEU A 124 -2.32 11.73 10.06
N PRO A 125 -2.06 11.05 11.18
CA PRO A 125 -1.21 11.60 12.23
C PRO A 125 0.20 11.80 11.68
N CYS A 126 0.77 12.98 11.92
CA CYS A 126 2.19 13.20 11.67
C CYS A 126 3.00 12.37 12.69
N PRO A 127 4.07 11.68 12.27
CA PRO A 127 4.94 11.01 13.21
C PRO A 127 5.57 12.03 14.17
N PRO A 128 5.82 11.63 15.42
CA PRO A 128 6.34 12.53 16.44
C PRO A 128 7.68 13.10 15.99
N SER A 129 7.83 14.42 16.09
CA SER A 129 9.12 15.08 15.90
C SER A 129 10.07 14.57 16.98
N VAL A 130 11.17 13.92 16.56
CA VAL A 130 12.28 13.58 17.46
C VAL A 130 13.02 14.84 17.89
#